data_AF-A0A098AP36-F1
#
_entry.id   AF-A0A098AP36-F1
#
_cell.length_a   1.000
_cell.length_b   1.000
_cell.length_c   1.000
_cell.angle_alpha   90.00
_cell.angle_beta   90.00
_cell.angle_gamma   90.00
#
_symmetry.space_group_name_H-M   'P 1'
#
loop_
_entity.id
_entity.type
_entity.pdbx_description
1 polymer ?
#
loop_
_entity_poly.entity_id
_entity_poly.type
_entity_poly.pdbx_seq_one_letter_code
_entity_poly.pdbx_strand_id
1 'polypeptide(L)' 'MRTFCIMNKQTGKFVYGTDYRYSPPRQRTSDRQALTYSSKLKATLEIEKRGCGRNYVVVQVKLEVVSDI' A
#
# COMPACT_ATOMS: atom_id res chain seq x y z
N MET A 1 2.14 2.44 17.90
CA MET A 1 1.07 2.87 16.95
C MET A 1 0.89 1.77 15.90
N ARG A 2 -0.34 1.40 15.54
CA ARG A 2 -0.54 0.38 14.48
C ARG A 2 -0.40 1.07 13.11
N THR A 3 0.44 0.51 12.25
CA THR A 3 0.61 0.99 10.88
C THR A 3 0.05 -0.04 9.92
N PHE A 4 -0.59 0.44 8.85
CA PHE A 4 -1.14 -0.41 7.81
C PHE A 4 -0.58 -0.02 6.44
N CYS A 5 -0.40 -1.01 5.57
CA CYS A 5 0.02 -0.83 4.19
C CYS A 5 -0.92 -1.60 3.26
N ILE A 6 -0.89 -1.26 1.98
CA ILE A 6 -1.56 -2.06 0.94
C ILE A 6 -0.49 -2.90 0.25
N MET A 7 -0.68 -4.22 0.21
CA MET A 7 0.26 -5.18 -0.36
C MET A 7 -0.38 -5.90 -1.55
N ASN A 8 0.39 -6.09 -2.63
CA ASN A 8 0.02 -6.99 -3.70
C ASN A 8 0.28 -8.44 -3.25
N LYS A 9 -0.77 -9.25 -3.15
CA LYS A 9 -0.74 -10.64 -2.67
C LYS A 9 0.14 -11.57 -3.52
N GLN A 10 0.28 -11.28 -4.82
CA GLN A 10 1.05 -12.15 -5.73
C GLN A 10 2.55 -11.88 -5.63
N THR A 11 2.93 -10.61 -5.47
CA THR A 11 4.34 -10.20 -5.50
C THR A 11 4.93 -9.94 -4.12
N GLY A 12 4.11 -9.77 -3.09
CA GLY A 12 4.53 -9.33 -1.75
C GLY A 12 4.88 -7.84 -1.67
N LYS A 13 4.87 -7.11 -2.78
CA LYS A 13 5.29 -5.71 -2.85
C LYS A 13 4.23 -4.77 -2.28
N PHE A 14 4.67 -3.67 -1.69
CA PHE A 14 3.79 -2.64 -1.13
C PHE A 14 3.46 -1.56 -2.15
N VAL A 15 2.22 -1.07 -2.12
CA VAL A 15 1.79 0.08 -2.91
C VAL A 15 2.45 1.34 -2.37
N TYR A 16 3.14 2.08 -3.23
CA TYR A 16 3.69 3.40 -2.92
C TYR A 16 3.11 4.53 -3.79
N GLY A 17 2.33 4.18 -4.81
CA GLY A 17 1.69 5.16 -5.69
C GLY A 17 0.71 4.51 -6.67
N THR A 18 0.01 5.36 -7.41
CA THR A 18 -0.96 4.97 -8.43
C THR A 18 -0.75 5.83 -9.67
N ASP A 19 -0.66 5.19 -10.83
CA ASP A 19 -0.58 5.85 -12.13
C ASP A 19 -2.00 5.93 -12.74
N TYR A 20 -2.61 7.11 -12.58
CA TYR A 20 -3.96 7.39 -13.05
C TYR A 20 -4.06 7.68 -14.55
N ARG A 21 -2.95 7.64 -15.30
CA ARG A 21 -2.97 7.82 -16.76
C ARG A 21 -3.53 6.59 -17.51
N TYR A 22 -3.68 5.46 -16.82
CA TYR A 22 -4.19 4.20 -17.39
C TYR A 22 -5.62 3.93 -16.94
N SER A 23 -6.37 3.18 -17.76
CA SER A 23 -7.68 2.63 -17.42
C SER A 23 -7.67 1.11 -17.60
N PRO A 24 -7.72 0.31 -16.51
CA PRO A 24 -7.77 0.73 -15.11
C PRO A 24 -6.44 1.37 -14.64
N PRO A 25 -6.47 2.19 -13.55
CA PRO A 25 -5.27 2.75 -12.95
C PRO A 25 -4.23 1.68 -12.60
N ARG A 26 -2.95 2.00 -12.77
CA ARG A 26 -1.84 1.06 -12.51
C ARG A 26 -1.18 1.34 -11.17
N GLN A 27 -1.14 0.34 -10.31
CA GLN A 27 -0.53 0.45 -8.98
C GLN A 27 0.99 0.34 -9.07
N ARG A 28 1.68 1.33 -8.51
CA ARG A 28 3.13 1.31 -8.37
C ARG A 28 3.47 0.60 -7.06
N THR A 29 4.23 -0.48 -7.18
CA THR A 29 4.58 -1.35 -6.05
C THR A 29 6.10 -1.48 -5.89
N SER A 30 6.57 -1.61 -4.65
CA SER A 30 7.99 -1.67 -4.31
C SER A 30 8.23 -2.50 -3.04
N ASP A 31 9.43 -3.07 -2.93
CA ASP A 31 9.93 -3.72 -1.71
C ASP A 31 10.57 -2.70 -0.74
N ARG A 32 10.87 -1.48 -1.23
CA ARG A 32 11.64 -0.45 -0.51
C ARG A 32 10.82 0.80 -0.17
N GLN A 33 9.60 0.89 -0.66
CA GLN A 33 8.71 2.03 -0.47
C GLN A 33 7.29 1.55 -0.24
N ALA A 34 6.58 2.19 0.69
CA ALA A 34 5.20 1.88 1.01
C ALA A 34 4.46 3.14 1.44
N LEU A 35 3.19 3.26 1.04
CA LEU A 35 2.25 4.18 1.68
C LEU A 35 1.78 3.57 3.00
N THR A 36 1.91 4.34 4.07
CA THR A 36 1.52 3.94 5.42
C THR A 36 0.24 4.64 5.85
N TYR A 37 -0.63 3.92 6.54
CA TYR A 37 -1.91 4.41 7.04
C TYR A 37 -2.02 4.18 8.55
N SER A 38 -2.62 5.14 9.25
CA SER A 38 -2.80 5.07 10.71
C SER A 38 -3.93 4.15 11.15
N SER A 39 -4.77 3.66 10.23
CA SER A 39 -5.85 2.73 10.55
C SER A 39 -6.17 1.79 9.38
N LYS A 40 -6.69 0.60 9.72
CA LYS A 40 -7.16 -0.39 8.73
C LYS A 40 -8.25 0.20 7.82
N LEU A 41 -9.18 0.97 8.40
CA LEU A 41 -10.28 1.60 7.65
C LEU A 41 -9.75 2.54 6.56
N LYS A 42 -8.77 3.41 6.88
CA LYS A 42 -8.18 4.32 5.89
C LYS A 42 -7.48 3.55 4.77
N ALA A 43 -6.74 2.50 5.09
CA ALA A 43 -6.09 1.67 4.09
C ALA A 43 -7.10 0.94 3.18
N THR A 44 -8.24 0.48 3.73
CA THR A 44 -9.30 -0.15 2.94
C THR A 44 -9.96 0.84 1.97
N LEU A 45 -10.29 2.05 2.43
CA LEU A 45 -10.84 3.10 1.55
C LEU A 45 -9.88 3.46 0.41
N GLU A 46 -8.58 3.42 0.68
CA GLU A 46 -7.55 3.69 -0.33
C GLU A 46 -7.40 2.56 -1.37
N ILE A 47 -7.72 1.30 -1.03
CA ILE A 47 -7.82 0.22 -2.04
C ILE A 47 -8.89 0.57 -3.07
N GLU A 48 -10.07 1.00 -2.61
CA GLU A 48 -11.19 1.37 -3.49
C GLU A 48 -10.85 2.60 -4.34
N LYS A 49 -10.40 3.68 -3.69
CA LYS A 49 -10.07 4.95 -4.35
C LYS A 49 -8.98 4.81 -5.42
N ARG A 50 -8.02 3.91 -5.23
CA ARG A 50 -6.92 3.66 -6.17
C ARG A 50 -7.30 2.69 -7.30
N GLY A 51 -8.47 2.06 -7.23
CA GLY A 51 -8.84 0.98 -8.15
C GLY A 51 -7.93 -0.25 -7.98
N CYS A 52 -7.48 -0.52 -6.76
CA CYS A 52 -6.73 -1.73 -6.46
C CYS A 52 -7.63 -2.95 -6.67
N GLY A 53 -7.23 -3.85 -7.59
CA GLY A 53 -7.97 -5.07 -7.86
C GLY A 53 -7.93 -6.09 -6.70
N ARG A 54 -8.57 -7.24 -6.90
CA ARG A 54 -8.67 -8.34 -5.92
C ARG A 54 -7.32 -8.92 -5.45
N ASN A 55 -6.23 -8.57 -6.13
CA ASN A 55 -4.87 -8.99 -5.79
C ASN A 55 -4.21 -8.13 -4.72
N TYR A 56 -4.89 -7.11 -4.19
CA TYR A 56 -4.36 -6.27 -3.13
C TYR A 56 -5.05 -6.56 -1.79
N VAL A 57 -4.33 -6.36 -0.70
CA VAL A 57 -4.82 -6.57 0.67
C VAL A 57 -4.22 -5.55 1.63
N VAL A 58 -5.00 -5.15 2.62
CA VAL A 58 -4.49 -4.35 3.74
C VAL A 58 -3.76 -5.27 4.71
N VAL A 59 -2.50 -4.93 5.01
CA VAL A 59 -1.69 -5.64 6.02
C VAL A 59 -1.29 -4.67 7.13
N GLN A 60 -1.22 -5.18 8.36
CA GLN A 60 -0.62 -4.46 9.47
C GLN A 60 0.90 -4.67 9.44
N VAL A 61 1.66 -3.60 9.58
CA VAL A 61 3.12 -3.63 9.61
C VAL A 61 3.66 -3.00 10.88
N LYS A 62 4.86 -3.42 11.28
CA LYS A 62 5.65 -2.76 12.32
C LYS A 62 6.62 -1.81 11.61
N LEU A 63 6.58 -0.53 11.97
CA LEU A 63 7.58 0.44 11.52
C LEU A 63 8.70 0.49 12.55
N GLU A 64 9.93 0.34 12.07
CA GLU A 64 11.15 0.43 12.88
C GLU A 64 12.07 1.45 12.21
N VAL A 65 12.49 2.46 12.96
CA VAL A 65 13.51 3.41 12.51
C VAL A 65 14.85 2.74 12.73
N VAL A 66 15.59 2.48 11.64
CA VAL A 66 16.89 1.80 11.69
C VAL A 66 18.02 2.79 11.97
N SER A 67 17.91 4.02 11.48
CA SER A 67 18.89 5.09 11.67
C SER A 67 18.27 6.45 11.34
N ASP A 68 18.60 7.48 12.12
CA ASP A 68 18.35 8.87 11.78
C ASP A 68 19.55 9.38 10.96
N ILE A 69 19.45 9.30 9.63
CA ILE A 69 20.48 9.77 8.68
C ILE A 69 20.15 11.19 8.25
#